data_AF-A0A1C6QWS9-F1
#
_entry.id   AF-A0A1C6QWS9-F1
#
_cell.length_a   1.000
_cell.length_b   1.000
_cell.length_c   1.000
_cell.angle_alpha   90.00
_cell.angle_beta   90.00
_cell.angle_gamma   90.00
#
_symmetry.space_group_name_H-M   'P 1'
#
loop_
_entity.id
_entity.type
_entity.pdbx_description
1 polymer ?
#
loop_
_entity_poly.entity_id
_entity_poly.type
_entity_poly.pdbx_seq_one_letter_code
_entity_poly.pdbx_strand_id
1 'polypeptide(L)'
;MRRAGVLTFLVDISPAALGFRSEARLWMSVRPSRLTAVASAMARHPEVSLVAQTTGPTNLLAAVNCRSSLDLARYLTERIASLDAIHTLETAPVLRTVKRAGSLLPLGR
;
A
#
# COMPACT_ATOMS: atom_id res chain seq x y z
N MET A 1 -14.09 20.23 18.11
CA MET A 1 -13.81 19.34 16.95
C MET A 1 -12.55 18.50 17.12
N ARG A 2 -11.35 19.08 17.33
CA ARG A 2 -10.10 18.29 17.51
C ARG A 2 -10.11 17.37 18.73
N ARG A 3 -10.49 17.88 19.92
CA ARG A 3 -10.59 17.09 21.16
C ARG A 3 -11.62 15.95 21.10
N ALA A 4 -12.61 16.06 20.21
CA ALA A 4 -13.65 15.05 20.01
C ALA A 4 -13.28 14.02 18.91
N GLY A 5 -12.08 14.11 18.31
CA GLY A 5 -11.63 13.19 17.25
C GLY A 5 -12.27 13.43 15.87
N VAL A 6 -13.06 14.49 15.70
CA VAL A 6 -13.82 14.77 14.46
C VAL A 6 -12.95 15.45 13.40
N LEU A 7 -11.85 16.12 13.80
CA LEU A 7 -10.95 16.85 12.90
C LEU A 7 -9.50 16.40 13.11
N THR A 8 -8.91 15.88 12.05
CA THR A 8 -7.48 15.56 11.94
C THR A 8 -6.87 16.36 10.79
N PHE A 9 -5.64 16.82 10.99
CA PHE A 9 -4.84 17.43 9.94
C PHE A 9 -3.83 16.40 9.44
N LEU A 10 -3.76 16.23 8.12
CA LEU A 10 -2.82 15.34 7.46
C LEU A 10 -2.03 16.16 6.43
N VAL A 11 -0.74 15.87 6.32
CA VAL A 11 0.09 16.38 5.24
C VAL A 11 0.23 15.26 4.22
N ASP A 12 -0.16 15.53 2.97
CA ASP A 12 0.06 14.61 1.86
C ASP A 12 1.28 15.07 1.06
N ILE A 13 2.26 14.18 0.93
CA ILE A 13 3.49 14.40 0.16
C ILE A 13 3.57 13.30 -0.87
N SER A 14 3.86 13.67 -2.12
CA SER A 14 4.10 12.70 -3.18
C SER A 14 5.20 11.71 -2.77
N PRO A 15 4.98 10.39 -2.84
CA PRO A 15 6.01 9.39 -2.54
C PRO A 15 7.29 9.61 -3.36
N ALA A 16 7.16 10.05 -4.62
CA ALA A 16 8.29 10.35 -5.48
C ALA A 16 9.19 11.47 -4.95
N ALA A 17 8.62 12.48 -4.27
CA ALA A 17 9.37 13.57 -3.65
C ALA A 17 10.23 13.10 -2.47
N LEU A 18 9.84 11.98 -1.84
CA LEU A 18 10.56 11.33 -0.75
C LEU A 18 11.50 10.21 -1.25
N GLY A 19 11.65 10.05 -2.57
CA GLY A 19 12.51 9.06 -3.19
C GLY A 19 11.87 7.68 -3.39
N PHE A 20 10.55 7.54 -3.26
CA PHE A 20 9.82 6.32 -3.59
C PHE A 20 9.33 6.38 -5.04
N ARG A 21 10.05 5.73 -5.94
CA ARG A 21 9.81 5.80 -7.40
C ARG A 21 9.10 4.57 -7.96
N SER A 22 8.82 3.57 -7.14
CA SER A 22 8.11 2.36 -7.55
C SER A 22 6.86 2.20 -6.71
N GLU A 23 5.69 2.42 -7.31
CA GLU A 23 4.40 2.17 -6.67
C GLU A 23 3.76 0.93 -7.27
N ALA A 24 3.04 0.15 -6.47
CA ALA A 24 2.25 -0.97 -6.94
C ALA A 24 0.93 -1.12 -6.18
N ARG A 25 0.00 -1.86 -6.80
CA ARG A 25 -1.21 -2.38 -6.16
C ARG A 25 -1.09 -3.89 -6.08
N LEU A 26 -1.33 -4.40 -4.88
CA LEU A 26 -1.27 -5.82 -4.56
C LEU A 26 -2.68 -6.30 -4.25
N TRP A 27 -3.22 -7.19 -5.08
CA TRP A 27 -4.48 -7.88 -4.77
C TRP A 27 -4.16 -9.30 -4.31
N MET A 28 -4.70 -9.68 -3.16
CA MET A 28 -4.35 -10.93 -2.49
C MET A 28 -5.59 -11.73 -2.13
N SER A 29 -5.49 -13.05 -2.29
CA SER A 29 -6.41 -13.98 -1.64
C SER A 29 -5.76 -14.47 -0.35
N VAL A 30 -6.32 -14.08 0.79
CA VAL A 30 -5.83 -14.44 2.12
C VAL A 30 -6.80 -15.41 2.78
N ARG A 31 -6.28 -16.40 3.51
CA ARG A 31 -7.12 -17.29 4.33
C ARG A 31 -8.05 -16.46 5.24
N PRO A 32 -9.39 -16.64 5.19
CA PRO A 32 -10.33 -15.78 5.92
C PRO A 32 -10.05 -15.69 7.42
N SER A 33 -9.69 -16.80 8.08
CA SER A 33 -9.35 -16.85 9.51
C SER A 33 -8.09 -16.07 9.89
N ARG A 34 -7.27 -15.65 8.91
CA ARG A 34 -6.03 -14.89 9.11
C ARG A 34 -6.08 -13.50 8.47
N LEU A 35 -7.18 -13.13 7.80
CA LEU A 35 -7.29 -11.90 7.00
C LEU A 35 -6.93 -10.65 7.82
N THR A 36 -7.54 -10.48 8.99
CA THR A 36 -7.27 -9.33 9.87
C THR A 36 -5.82 -9.32 10.38
N ALA A 37 -5.25 -10.48 10.68
CA ALA A 37 -3.87 -10.59 11.17
C ALA A 37 -2.86 -10.21 10.08
N VAL A 38 -3.07 -10.70 8.84
CA VAL A 38 -2.25 -10.33 7.67
C VAL A 38 -2.38 -8.84 7.37
N ALA A 39 -3.61 -8.31 7.33
CA ALA A 39 -3.84 -6.89 7.10
C ALA A 39 -3.13 -6.02 8.15
N SER A 40 -3.21 -6.42 9.41
CA SER A 40 -2.54 -5.71 10.52
C SER A 40 -1.02 -5.80 10.44
N ALA A 41 -0.47 -6.94 9.99
CA ALA A 41 0.97 -7.10 9.77
C ALA A 41 1.46 -6.20 8.64
N MET A 42 0.77 -6.24 7.50
CA MET A 42 1.08 -5.38 6.36
C MET A 42 0.95 -3.88 6.69
N ALA A 43 -0.04 -3.49 7.49
CA ALA A 43 -0.20 -2.10 7.90
C ALA A 43 0.99 -1.54 8.71
N ARG A 44 1.87 -2.41 9.25
CA ARG A 44 3.11 -2.02 9.93
C ARG A 44 4.33 -1.99 8.99
N HIS A 45 4.19 -2.44 7.75
CA HIS A 45 5.28 -2.40 6.78
C HIS A 45 5.46 -0.97 6.26
N PRO A 46 6.68 -0.41 6.26
CA PRO A 46 6.94 0.95 5.77
C PRO A 46 6.64 1.12 4.28
N GLU A 47 6.65 0.03 3.51
CA GLU A 47 6.29 0.06 2.09
C GLU A 47 4.78 0.28 1.89
N VAL A 48 3.94 0.00 2.89
CA VAL A 48 2.49 -0.06 2.73
C VAL A 48 1.86 1.28 3.10
N SER A 49 1.24 1.94 2.11
CA SER A 49 0.54 3.22 2.27
C SER A 49 -0.96 3.08 2.51
N LEU A 50 -1.53 1.94 2.14
CA LEU A 50 -2.92 1.58 2.41
C LEU A 50 -3.05 0.06 2.41
N VAL A 51 -3.86 -0.46 3.33
CA VAL A 51 -4.38 -1.83 3.31
C VAL A 51 -5.88 -1.76 3.50
N ALA A 52 -6.62 -2.47 2.66
CA ALA A 52 -8.06 -2.54 2.76
C ALA A 52 -8.53 -3.97 2.53
N GLN A 53 -9.45 -4.44 3.35
CA GLN A 53 -10.23 -5.63 3.05
C GLN A 53 -11.18 -5.29 1.89
N THR A 54 -11.29 -6.21 0.95
CA THR A 54 -12.14 -6.04 -0.24
C THR A 54 -13.06 -7.23 -0.40
N THR A 55 -14.13 -7.07 -1.17
CA THR A 55 -14.96 -8.17 -1.64
C THR A 55 -14.54 -8.56 -3.06
N GLY A 56 -14.88 -9.77 -3.48
CA GLY A 56 -14.58 -10.29 -4.82
C GLY A 56 -13.57 -11.45 -4.81
N PRO A 57 -12.90 -11.72 -5.94
CA PRO A 57 -11.98 -12.85 -6.07
C PRO A 57 -10.70 -12.70 -5.22
N THR A 58 -10.38 -11.48 -4.82
CA THR A 58 -9.37 -11.15 -3.81
C THR A 58 -10.03 -10.45 -2.64
N ASN A 59 -9.55 -10.72 -1.42
CA ASN A 59 -10.15 -10.22 -0.19
C ASN A 59 -9.27 -9.21 0.57
N LEU A 60 -8.10 -8.89 0.01
CA LEU A 60 -7.20 -7.88 0.54
C LEU A 60 -6.52 -7.10 -0.60
N LEU A 61 -6.55 -5.77 -0.50
CA LEU A 61 -5.81 -4.84 -1.34
C LEU A 61 -4.73 -4.17 -0.49
N ALA A 62 -3.52 -4.05 -1.03
CA ALA A 62 -2.51 -3.14 -0.50
C ALA A 62 -1.96 -2.20 -1.59
N ALA A 63 -1.81 -0.93 -1.23
CA ALA A 63 -1.05 0.04 -2.04
C ALA A 63 0.35 0.21 -1.45
N VAL A 64 1.37 -0.10 -2.23
CA VAL A 64 2.76 -0.09 -1.76
C VAL A 64 3.62 0.92 -2.52
N ASN A 65 4.53 1.56 -1.82
CA ASN A 65 5.51 2.52 -2.32
C ASN A 65 6.91 2.06 -1.91
N CYS A 66 7.75 1.80 -2.90
CA CYS A 66 9.13 1.32 -2.75
C CYS A 66 10.09 2.32 -3.40
N ARG A 67 11.36 2.30 -2.96
CA ARG A 67 12.40 3.20 -3.51
C ARG A 67 12.70 2.91 -4.97
N SER A 68 12.75 1.64 -5.34
CA SER A 68 12.99 1.15 -6.70
C SER A 68 12.20 -0.14 -6.99
N SER A 69 12.17 -0.55 -8.26
CA SER A 69 11.60 -1.83 -8.66
C SER A 69 12.33 -3.03 -8.04
N LEU A 70 13.64 -2.90 -7.74
CA LEU A 70 14.39 -3.92 -7.03
C LEU A 70 13.94 -4.04 -5.57
N ASP A 71 13.69 -2.91 -4.91
CA ASP A 71 13.15 -2.90 -3.55
C ASP A 71 11.72 -3.47 -3.51
N LEU A 72 10.91 -3.20 -4.55
CA LEU A 72 9.60 -3.84 -4.70
C LEU A 72 9.75 -5.36 -4.86
N ALA A 73 10.63 -5.82 -5.73
CA ALA A 73 10.88 -7.27 -5.90
C ALA A 73 11.31 -7.91 -4.57
N ARG A 74 12.24 -7.28 -3.84
CA ARG A 74 12.67 -7.74 -2.51
C ARG A 74 11.51 -7.80 -1.53
N TYR A 75 10.69 -6.76 -1.47
CA TYR A 75 9.52 -6.71 -0.61
C TYR A 75 8.56 -7.87 -0.88
N LEU A 76 8.33 -8.20 -2.15
CA LEU A 76 7.47 -9.30 -2.57
C LEU A 76 8.06 -10.67 -2.18
N THR A 77 9.36 -10.89 -2.41
CA THR A 77 10.00 -12.19 -2.21
C THR A 77 10.46 -12.45 -0.77
N GLU A 78 10.52 -11.42 0.08
CA GLU A 78 10.91 -11.56 1.49
C GLU A 78 9.71 -11.32 2.40
N ARG A 79 9.25 -10.07 2.54
CA ARG A 79 8.24 -9.71 3.54
C ARG A 79 6.86 -10.25 3.18
N ILE A 80 6.42 -10.11 1.93
CA ILE A 80 5.14 -10.66 1.51
C ILE A 80 5.18 -12.19 1.49
N ALA A 81 6.26 -12.78 0.98
CA ALA A 81 6.44 -14.24 0.97
C ALA A 81 6.39 -14.85 2.38
N SER A 82 6.81 -14.12 3.43
CA SER A 82 6.75 -14.59 4.82
C SER A 82 5.33 -14.67 5.40
N LEU A 83 4.32 -14.17 4.69
CA LEU A 83 2.92 -14.20 5.13
C LEU A 83 2.20 -15.42 4.55
N ASP A 84 2.43 -16.61 5.13
CA ASP A 84 1.94 -17.93 4.68
C ASP A 84 0.41 -18.06 4.49
N ALA A 85 -0.35 -17.07 4.97
CA ALA A 85 -1.80 -17.03 4.79
C ALA A 85 -2.24 -16.41 3.46
N ILE A 86 -1.31 -15.83 2.68
CA ILE A 86 -1.56 -15.33 1.33
C ILE A 86 -1.44 -16.51 0.35
N HIS A 87 -2.52 -16.85 -0.33
CA HIS A 87 -2.59 -17.95 -1.29
C HIS A 87 -2.23 -17.52 -2.71
N THR A 88 -2.71 -16.35 -3.11
CA THR A 88 -2.44 -15.77 -4.42
C THR A 88 -2.16 -14.28 -4.27
N LEU A 89 -1.32 -13.76 -5.15
CA LEU A 89 -0.93 -12.37 -5.21
C LEU A 89 -0.87 -11.93 -6.67
N GLU A 90 -1.64 -10.90 -7.00
CA GLU A 90 -1.49 -10.14 -8.24
C GLU A 90 -0.78 -8.82 -7.91
N THR A 91 0.23 -8.48 -8.69
CA THR A 91 1.00 -7.23 -8.54
C THR A 91 0.82 -6.39 -9.80
N ALA A 92 0.30 -5.16 -9.65
CA ALA A 92 0.21 -4.19 -10.73
C ALA A 92 1.03 -2.93 -10.39
N PRO A 93 2.21 -2.76 -10.99
CA PRO A 93 2.97 -1.52 -10.90
C PRO A 93 2.17 -0.33 -11.45
N VAL A 94 2.22 0.82 -10.77
CA VAL A 94 1.58 2.05 -11.22
C VAL A 94 2.51 2.77 -12.19
N LEU A 95 2.15 2.80 -13.47
CA LEU A 95 2.93 3.50 -14.50
C LEU A 95 2.70 5.02 -14.46
N ARG A 96 1.46 5.44 -14.23
CA ARG A 96 1.07 6.86 -14.16
C ARG A 96 -0.13 7.07 -13.26
N THR A 97 -0.02 7.99 -12.31
CA THR A 97 -1.16 8.45 -11.52
C THR A 97 -1.87 9.58 -12.26
N VAL A 98 -3.04 9.30 -12.82
CA VAL A 98 -3.87 10.30 -13.50
C VAL A 98 -4.62 11.17 -12.49
N LYS A 99 -5.04 10.57 -11.37
CA LYS A 99 -5.80 11.22 -10.31
C LYS A 99 -5.42 10.62 -8.96
N ARG A 100 -5.34 11.47 -7.93
CA ARG A 100 -5.10 11.10 -6.54
C ARG A 100 -5.96 11.99 -5.63
N ALA A 101 -6.39 11.46 -4.49
CA ALA A 101 -6.96 12.28 -3.43
C ALA A 101 -5.82 12.92 -2.63
N GLY A 102 -5.88 14.24 -2.41
CA GLY A 102 -4.76 15.03 -1.91
C GLY A 102 -4.18 15.94 -3.00
N SER A 103 -3.34 16.89 -2.60
CA SER A 103 -2.78 17.85 -3.56
C SER A 103 -1.57 17.22 -4.25
N LEU A 104 -1.61 17.10 -5.58
CA LEU A 104 -0.38 17.10 -6.35
C LEU A 104 0.18 18.51 -6.24
N LEU A 105 0.95 18.78 -5.18
CA LEU A 105 1.71 20.02 -5.12
C LEU A 105 2.51 20.08 -6.43
N PRO A 106 2.34 21.12 -7.27
CA PRO A 106 3.22 21.31 -8.39
C PRO A 106 4.59 21.56 -7.79
N LEU A 107 5.42 20.52 -7.74
CA LEU A 107 6.85 20.68 -7.51
C LEU A 107 7.31 21.46 -8.73
N GLY A 108 7.53 22.75 -8.53
CA GLY A 108 8.06 23.64 -9.54
C GLY A 108 9.28 23.02 -10.21
N ARG A 109 9.44 23.30 -11.50
CA ARG A 109 10.68 23.00 -12.21
C ARG A 109 11.84 23.77 -11.61
#